data_AF-A0A943FTN1-F1
#
_entry.id   AF-A0A943FTN1-F1
#
_cell.length_a   1.000
_cell.length_b   1.000
_cell.length_c   1.000
_cell.angle_alpha   90.00
_cell.angle_beta   90.00
_cell.angle_gamma   90.00
#
_symmetry.space_group_name_H-M   'P 1'
#
loop_
_entity.id
_entity.type
_entity.pdbx_description
1 polymer ?
#
loop_
_entity_poly.entity_id
_entity_poly.type
_entity_poly.pdbx_seq_one_letter_code
_entity_poly.pdbx_strand_id
1 'polypeptide(L)'
;MGKNKTKKTNTKDLRGQHKKIERQYNSGSFSLSSIIKVVLVILLVLLIFYFLTVGILNKKSKTIVSNNASIQYREILAGESFDLSDNEYYVFYYDSTSANADEEYALVTNYNEKNKKVFMYTVDLSEGLNRDYRSDVSNSNATNASELKISGTTLVHFKDGKIVEFITDNISEYLNK
;
A
#
# COMPACT_ATOMS: atom_id res chain seq x y z
N MET A 1 1.52 31.62 -95.11
CA MET A 1 2.16 30.37 -94.61
C MET A 1 2.60 30.59 -93.16
N GLY A 2 1.77 30.29 -92.16
CA GLY A 2 1.98 29.19 -91.19
C GLY A 2 3.30 29.32 -90.41
N LYS A 3 3.34 29.46 -89.07
CA LYS A 3 2.90 28.45 -88.09
C LYS A 3 2.79 29.01 -86.66
N ASN A 4 1.79 28.49 -85.94
CA ASN A 4 1.55 28.60 -84.50
C ASN A 4 2.78 28.27 -83.63
N LYS A 5 2.99 29.06 -82.57
CA LYS A 5 3.78 28.63 -81.40
C LYS A 5 2.83 28.40 -80.22
N THR A 6 2.53 27.14 -79.96
CA THR A 6 1.84 26.66 -78.76
C THR A 6 2.71 26.93 -77.52
N LYS A 7 2.19 27.71 -76.57
CA LYS A 7 2.73 27.80 -75.21
C LYS A 7 2.58 26.44 -74.53
N LYS A 8 3.68 25.73 -74.28
CA LYS A 8 3.69 24.57 -73.38
C LYS A 8 3.62 25.08 -71.93
N THR A 9 2.53 24.72 -71.27
CA THR A 9 2.24 25.02 -69.87
C THR A 9 3.26 24.35 -68.94
N ASN A 10 3.67 25.09 -67.90
CA ASN A 10 4.61 24.69 -66.85
C ASN A 10 4.11 23.46 -66.07
N THR A 11 4.55 22.26 -66.44
CA THR A 11 4.27 21.00 -65.72
C THR A 11 5.26 20.70 -64.59
N LYS A 12 6.25 21.58 -64.34
CA LYS A 12 7.28 21.35 -63.32
C LYS A 12 6.86 21.77 -61.91
N ASP A 13 5.88 22.67 -61.76
CA ASP A 13 5.54 23.27 -60.46
C ASP A 13 4.53 22.44 -59.63
N LEU A 14 3.65 21.69 -60.31
CA LEU A 14 2.66 20.82 -59.66
C LEU A 14 3.29 19.58 -58.99
N ARG A 15 4.44 19.11 -59.50
CA ARG A 15 5.18 17.99 -58.92
C ARG A 15 5.92 18.35 -57.62
N GLY A 16 6.25 19.63 -57.43
CA GLY A 16 6.94 20.11 -56.22
C GLY A 16 6.01 20.21 -55.01
N GLN A 17 4.74 20.55 -55.23
CA GLN A 17 3.76 20.72 -54.16
C GLN A 17 3.17 19.38 -53.68
N HIS A 18 2.93 18.41 -54.58
CA HIS A 18 2.52 17.06 -54.15
C HIS A 18 3.60 16.32 -53.34
N LYS A 19 4.89 16.59 -53.60
CA LYS A 19 6.00 15.97 -52.84
C LYS A 19 6.19 16.56 -51.43
N LYS A 20 5.56 17.69 -51.12
CA LYS A 20 5.62 18.34 -49.81
C LYS A 20 4.44 17.98 -48.90
N ILE A 21 3.26 17.69 -49.47
CA ILE A 21 2.04 17.40 -48.68
C ILE A 21 2.05 15.97 -48.11
N GLU A 22 2.69 14.99 -48.76
CA GLU A 22 2.82 13.63 -48.22
C GLU A 22 3.78 13.49 -47.02
N ARG A 23 4.60 14.51 -46.72
CA ARG A 23 5.53 14.45 -45.57
C ARG A 23 4.95 14.92 -44.25
N GLN A 24 3.65 15.19 -44.21
CA GLN A 24 3.01 15.72 -43.00
C GLN A 24 2.02 14.76 -42.36
N TYR A 25 1.97 13.49 -42.78
CA TYR A 25 1.08 12.50 -42.17
C TYR A 25 1.67 11.12 -41.86
N ASN A 26 2.98 10.90 -42.01
CA ASN A 26 3.59 9.67 -41.50
C ASN A 26 5.11 9.76 -41.36
N SER A 27 5.61 9.92 -40.12
CA SER A 27 6.88 9.32 -39.71
C SER A 27 7.07 9.40 -38.19
N GLY A 28 6.04 9.06 -37.42
CA GLY A 28 6.25 8.41 -36.14
C GLY A 28 6.42 6.93 -36.42
N SER A 29 7.41 6.53 -37.23
CA SER A 29 7.71 5.12 -37.40
C SER A 29 8.21 4.65 -36.05
N PHE A 30 7.30 4.09 -35.24
CA PHE A 30 7.67 3.31 -34.07
C PHE A 30 8.51 2.17 -34.62
N SER A 31 9.82 2.40 -34.65
CA SER A 31 10.78 1.38 -35.02
C SER A 31 10.51 0.21 -34.10
N LEU A 32 10.49 -1.01 -34.62
CA LEU A 32 10.44 -2.23 -33.82
C LEU A 32 11.47 -2.18 -32.69
N SER A 33 12.63 -1.55 -32.95
CA SER A 33 13.67 -1.30 -31.93
C SER A 33 13.21 -0.38 -30.78
N SER A 34 12.39 0.64 -31.05
CA SER A 34 11.83 1.53 -30.03
C SER A 34 10.74 0.83 -29.19
N ILE A 35 9.91 0.00 -29.83
CA ILE A 35 8.90 -0.79 -29.13
C ILE A 35 9.57 -1.81 -28.20
N ILE A 36 10.58 -2.52 -28.70
CA ILE A 36 11.36 -3.48 -27.91
C ILE A 36 12.01 -2.81 -26.70
N LYS A 37 12.57 -1.60 -26.87
CA LYS A 37 13.13 -0.82 -25.75
C LYS A 37 12.07 -0.45 -24.70
N VAL A 38 10.89 -0.01 -25.12
CA VAL A 38 9.80 0.33 -24.18
C VAL A 38 9.32 -0.92 -23.43
N VAL A 39 9.17 -2.04 -24.12
CA VAL A 39 8.80 -3.32 -23.49
C VAL A 39 9.86 -3.77 -22.49
N LEU A 40 11.15 -3.62 -22.82
CA LEU A 40 12.25 -3.91 -21.89
C LEU A 40 12.23 -3.01 -20.65
N VAL A 41 11.91 -1.72 -20.80
CA VAL A 41 11.77 -0.79 -19.67
C VAL A 41 10.59 -1.18 -18.78
N ILE A 42 9.44 -1.54 -19.36
CA ILE A 42 8.28 -1.99 -18.60
C ILE A 42 8.59 -3.29 -17.86
N LEU A 43 9.23 -4.25 -18.51
CA LEU A 43 9.71 -5.48 -17.87
C LEU A 43 10.68 -5.18 -16.73
N LEU A 44 11.62 -4.25 -16.92
CA LEU A 44 12.55 -3.83 -15.87
C LEU A 44 11.82 -3.23 -14.67
N VAL A 45 10.82 -2.37 -14.90
CA VAL A 45 10.00 -1.77 -13.85
C VAL A 45 9.21 -2.85 -13.11
N LEU A 46 8.60 -3.80 -13.82
CA LEU A 46 7.88 -4.92 -13.21
C LEU A 46 8.81 -5.83 -12.41
N LEU A 47 10.05 -6.06 -12.87
CA LEU A 47 11.05 -6.79 -12.11
C LEU A 47 11.44 -6.04 -10.84
N ILE A 48 11.67 -4.72 -10.91
CA ILE A 48 11.95 -3.90 -9.73
C ILE A 48 10.78 -3.99 -8.74
N PHE A 49 9.53 -3.78 -9.19
CA PHE A 49 8.37 -3.93 -8.32
C PHE A 49 8.23 -5.36 -7.78
N TYR A 50 8.49 -6.39 -8.57
CA TYR A 50 8.49 -7.77 -8.09
C TYR A 50 9.56 -7.99 -7.02
N PHE A 51 10.79 -7.48 -7.19
CA PHE A 51 11.84 -7.55 -6.17
C PHE A 51 11.54 -6.70 -4.94
N LEU A 52 10.89 -5.55 -5.09
CA LEU A 52 10.41 -4.74 -3.97
C LEU A 52 9.30 -5.49 -3.22
N THR A 53 8.29 -5.99 -3.93
CA THR A 53 7.19 -6.76 -3.35
C THR A 53 7.71 -8.02 -2.68
N VAL A 54 8.54 -8.84 -3.33
CA VAL A 54 9.15 -10.02 -2.71
C VAL A 54 10.14 -9.65 -1.59
N GLY A 55 10.88 -8.55 -1.72
CA GLY A 55 11.79 -8.06 -0.67
C GLY A 55 11.06 -7.52 0.56
N ILE A 56 9.87 -6.96 0.38
CA ILE A 56 8.98 -6.46 1.44
C ILE A 56 8.13 -7.61 2.00
N LEU A 57 7.62 -8.50 1.16
CA LEU A 57 6.71 -9.60 1.51
C LEU A 57 7.46 -10.85 2.03
N ASN A 58 8.74 -11.03 1.69
CA ASN A 58 9.62 -12.03 2.34
C ASN A 58 10.19 -11.56 3.67
N LYS A 59 9.89 -10.33 4.10
CA LYS A 59 9.82 -10.09 5.54
C LYS A 59 8.53 -10.76 6.01
N LYS A 60 8.64 -12.05 6.34
CA LYS A 60 7.86 -12.57 7.47
C LYS A 60 7.86 -11.46 8.51
N SER A 61 6.67 -11.12 9.03
CA SER A 61 6.47 -10.24 10.19
C SER A 61 7.75 -10.22 11.02
N LYS A 62 8.33 -9.04 11.27
CA LYS A 62 9.53 -8.93 12.11
C LYS A 62 9.25 -9.64 13.43
N THR A 63 9.58 -10.93 13.49
CA THR A 63 9.76 -11.62 14.73
C THR A 63 11.09 -11.10 15.23
N ILE A 64 11.02 -10.17 16.17
CA ILE A 64 12.17 -9.87 17.01
C ILE A 64 12.44 -11.14 17.81
N VAL A 65 13.32 -11.99 17.29
CA VAL A 65 13.93 -13.06 18.07
C VAL A 65 15.04 -12.41 18.88
N SER A 66 14.70 -11.94 20.09
CA SER A 66 15.69 -11.77 21.15
C SER A 66 15.85 -13.11 21.85
N ASN A 67 17.09 -13.56 22.02
CA ASN A 67 17.43 -14.81 22.68
C ASN A 67 16.99 -14.76 24.16
N ASN A 68 15.85 -15.39 24.46
CA ASN A 68 15.50 -16.21 25.63
C ASN A 68 13.97 -16.18 25.80
N ALA A 69 13.32 -17.30 25.49
CA ALA A 69 11.87 -17.54 25.50
C ALA A 69 11.05 -16.68 24.50
N SER A 70 10.15 -17.34 23.79
CA SER A 70 9.45 -16.81 22.61
C SER A 70 8.51 -15.66 22.95
N ILE A 71 8.83 -14.44 22.51
CA ILE A 71 7.84 -13.37 22.48
C ILE A 71 7.73 -12.87 21.04
N GLN A 72 6.92 -13.58 20.24
CA GLN A 72 6.61 -13.14 18.88
C GLN A 72 5.39 -12.23 18.92
N TYR A 73 5.62 -10.91 18.88
CA TYR A 73 4.56 -9.97 18.56
C TYR A 73 4.26 -10.06 17.07
N ARG A 74 2.98 -10.17 16.73
CA ARG A 74 2.52 -9.97 15.36
C ARG A 74 2.03 -8.53 15.28
N GLU A 75 2.98 -7.64 15.01
CA GLU A 75 2.67 -6.28 14.57
C GLU A 75 2.04 -6.36 13.17
N ILE A 76 0.96 -5.62 12.97
CA ILE A 76 0.21 -5.53 11.70
C ILE A 76 0.05 -4.08 11.28
N LEU A 77 -0.36 -3.86 10.02
CA LEU A 77 -0.79 -2.53 9.60
C LEU A 77 -2.21 -2.25 10.10
N ALA A 78 -2.49 -1.00 10.47
CA ALA A 78 -3.82 -0.57 10.88
C ALA A 78 -4.89 -0.89 9.82
N GLY A 79 -4.52 -0.83 8.54
CA GLY A 79 -5.40 -1.15 7.42
C GLY A 79 -5.77 -2.63 7.29
N GLU A 80 -5.03 -3.53 7.93
CA GLU A 80 -5.27 -4.98 7.88
C GLU A 80 -6.17 -5.45 9.04
N SER A 81 -6.56 -4.55 9.95
CA SER A 81 -7.25 -4.91 11.20
C SER A 81 -8.60 -5.58 11.02
N PHE A 82 -9.26 -5.44 9.87
CA PHE A 82 -10.54 -6.08 9.54
C PHE A 82 -10.38 -7.37 8.72
N ASP A 83 -9.17 -7.63 8.21
CA ASP A 83 -8.89 -8.66 7.19
C ASP A 83 -7.93 -9.75 7.70
N LEU A 84 -7.73 -9.86 9.02
CA LEU A 84 -6.94 -10.93 9.60
C LEU A 84 -7.64 -12.28 9.43
N SER A 85 -6.84 -13.35 9.31
CA SER A 85 -7.36 -14.70 9.09
C SER A 85 -8.05 -15.32 10.32
N ASP A 86 -7.78 -14.79 11.51
CA ASP A 86 -8.34 -15.31 12.76
C ASP A 86 -9.79 -14.86 12.92
N ASN A 87 -10.68 -15.77 13.34
CA ASN A 87 -12.09 -15.45 13.56
C ASN A 87 -12.33 -14.53 14.77
N GLU A 88 -11.45 -14.55 15.77
CA GLU A 88 -11.59 -13.77 17.00
C GLU A 88 -10.19 -13.36 17.46
N TYR A 89 -9.97 -12.07 17.65
CA TYR A 89 -8.67 -11.51 18.02
C TYR A 89 -8.80 -10.11 18.62
N TYR A 90 -7.76 -9.67 19.29
CA TYR A 90 -7.61 -8.29 19.73
C TYR A 90 -6.59 -7.57 18.85
N VAL A 91 -6.81 -6.27 18.65
CA VAL A 91 -5.80 -5.36 18.10
C VAL A 91 -5.57 -4.25 19.11
N PHE A 92 -4.33 -4.13 19.57
CA PHE A 92 -3.90 -3.11 20.50
C PHE A 92 -3.16 -2.01 19.74
N TYR A 93 -3.78 -0.85 19.68
CA TYR A 93 -3.26 0.35 19.02
C TYR A 93 -2.58 1.22 20.07
N TYR A 94 -1.35 1.63 19.79
CA TYR A 94 -0.55 2.43 20.71
C TYR A 94 0.44 3.31 19.94
N ASP A 95 1.12 4.20 20.66
CA ASP A 95 2.19 5.03 20.11
C ASP A 95 3.51 4.60 20.76
N SER A 96 4.39 3.95 19.99
CA SER A 96 5.67 3.45 20.52
C SER A 96 6.65 4.55 20.92
N THR A 97 6.37 5.80 20.54
CA THR A 97 7.16 6.97 20.95
C THR A 97 6.63 7.62 22.23
N SER A 98 5.50 7.14 22.75
CA SER A 98 4.93 7.62 24.01
C SER A 98 5.76 7.19 25.22
N ALA A 99 5.64 7.95 26.31
CA ALA A 99 6.35 7.64 27.57
C ALA A 99 5.90 6.30 28.20
N ASN A 100 4.73 5.79 27.82
CA ASN A 100 4.15 4.57 28.38
C ASN A 100 4.35 3.35 27.48
N ALA A 101 5.04 3.50 26.34
CA ALA A 101 5.19 2.43 25.34
C ALA A 101 5.76 1.12 25.93
N ASP A 102 6.69 1.20 26.87
CA ASP A 102 7.27 0.02 27.54
C ASP A 102 6.24 -0.72 28.41
N GLU A 103 5.37 0.02 29.11
CA GLU A 103 4.30 -0.56 29.94
C GLU A 103 3.20 -1.19 29.08
N GLU A 104 2.82 -0.50 28.01
CA GLU A 104 1.87 -0.96 27.00
C GLU A 104 2.37 -2.22 26.30
N TYR A 105 3.66 -2.26 25.96
CA TYR A 105 4.32 -3.43 25.41
C TYR A 105 4.28 -4.62 26.38
N ALA A 106 4.60 -4.41 27.66
CA ALA A 106 4.56 -5.44 28.68
C ALA A 106 3.14 -6.02 28.90
N LEU A 107 2.12 -5.16 28.82
CA LEU A 107 0.72 -5.59 28.90
C LEU A 107 0.37 -6.57 27.77
N VAL A 108 0.80 -6.28 26.54
CA VAL A 108 0.56 -7.16 25.40
C VAL A 108 1.31 -8.49 25.54
N THR A 109 2.56 -8.46 26.00
CA THR A 109 3.34 -9.68 26.29
C THR A 109 2.58 -10.59 27.22
N ASN A 110 2.20 -10.04 28.37
CA ASN A 110 1.66 -10.79 29.49
C ASN A 110 0.32 -11.41 29.12
N TYR A 111 -0.48 -10.70 28.32
CA TYR A 111 -1.72 -11.25 27.81
C TYR A 111 -1.47 -12.45 26.89
N ASN A 112 -0.64 -12.29 25.85
CA ASN A 112 -0.40 -13.35 24.86
C ASN A 112 0.31 -14.58 25.45
N GLU A 113 1.14 -14.40 26.48
CA GLU A 113 1.77 -15.51 27.20
C GLU A 113 0.76 -16.32 28.03
N LYS A 114 -0.19 -15.64 28.68
CA LYS A 114 -1.22 -16.27 29.53
C LYS A 114 -2.40 -16.82 28.73
N ASN A 115 -2.84 -16.09 27.70
CA ASN A 115 -4.05 -16.37 26.93
C ASN A 115 -3.70 -16.87 25.54
N LYS A 116 -3.85 -18.18 25.32
CA LYS A 116 -3.54 -18.82 24.04
C LYS A 116 -4.73 -18.98 23.08
N LYS A 117 -5.94 -18.58 23.50
CA LYS A 117 -7.17 -18.81 22.74
C LYS A 117 -7.49 -17.69 21.76
N VAL A 118 -7.34 -16.44 22.20
CA VAL A 118 -7.59 -15.24 21.41
C VAL A 118 -6.29 -14.45 21.42
N PHE A 119 -5.68 -14.27 20.25
CA PHE A 119 -4.38 -13.62 20.14
C PHE A 119 -4.56 -12.10 20.09
N MET A 120 -3.62 -11.35 20.68
CA MET A 120 -3.57 -9.90 20.59
C MET A 120 -2.45 -9.45 19.65
N TYR A 121 -2.85 -8.83 18.54
CA TYR A 121 -2.01 -8.14 17.58
C TYR A 121 -1.73 -6.72 18.05
N THR A 122 -0.68 -6.11 17.51
CA THR A 122 -0.33 -4.71 17.80
C THR A 122 -0.29 -3.86 16.54
N VAL A 123 -0.64 -2.59 16.69
CA VAL A 123 -0.52 -1.56 15.67
C VAL A 123 0.16 -0.35 16.31
N ASP A 124 1.32 0.02 15.79
CA ASP A 124 2.01 1.25 16.19
C ASP A 124 1.51 2.43 15.35
N LEU A 125 0.80 3.36 15.97
CA LEU A 125 0.23 4.56 15.37
C LEU A 125 1.28 5.64 15.08
N SER A 126 2.49 5.51 15.63
CA SER A 126 3.61 6.40 15.33
C SER A 126 4.23 6.10 13.97
N GLU A 127 4.05 4.88 13.46
CA GLU A 127 4.59 4.43 12.19
C GLU A 127 3.88 5.09 11.00
N GLY A 128 4.67 5.45 9.99
CA GLY A 128 4.20 6.28 8.87
C GLY A 128 3.02 5.68 8.09
N LEU A 129 2.93 4.35 8.01
CA LEU A 129 1.86 3.63 7.32
C LEU A 129 0.55 3.57 8.12
N ASN A 130 0.64 3.75 9.44
CA ASN A 130 -0.50 3.69 10.36
C ASN A 130 -1.00 5.08 10.76
N ARG A 131 -0.21 6.12 10.49
CA ARG A 131 -0.49 7.50 10.90
C ARG A 131 -1.85 8.03 10.43
N ASP A 132 -2.32 7.61 9.26
CA ASP A 132 -3.61 8.06 8.71
C ASP A 132 -4.83 7.51 9.48
N TYR A 133 -4.63 6.49 10.32
CA TYR A 133 -5.64 5.91 11.20
C TYR A 133 -5.69 6.58 12.57
N ARG A 134 -4.65 7.35 12.92
CA ARG A 134 -4.62 8.18 14.14
C ARG A 134 -5.53 9.40 13.96
N SER A 135 -6.34 9.70 14.95
CA SER A 135 -7.22 10.85 14.98
C SER A 135 -7.39 11.39 16.39
N ASP A 136 -7.87 12.63 16.53
CA ASP A 136 -8.25 13.19 17.82
C ASP A 136 -9.57 12.59 18.34
N VAL A 137 -10.37 11.98 17.45
CA VAL A 137 -11.64 11.35 17.79
C VAL A 137 -11.68 9.94 17.22
N SER A 138 -11.90 8.96 18.09
CA SER A 138 -12.08 7.55 17.69
C SER A 138 -13.39 7.33 16.94
N ASN A 139 -13.38 6.42 15.97
CA ASN A 139 -14.57 5.88 15.35
C ASN A 139 -14.78 4.43 15.80
N SER A 140 -15.48 4.24 16.92
CA SER A 140 -15.77 2.91 17.47
C SER A 140 -16.78 2.09 16.64
N ASN A 141 -17.49 2.73 15.71
CA ASN A 141 -18.47 2.09 14.84
C ASN A 141 -17.92 1.80 13.44
N ALA A 142 -16.60 1.88 13.24
CA ALA A 142 -15.98 1.59 11.96
C ALA A 142 -16.35 0.18 11.48
N THR A 143 -16.83 0.09 10.24
CA THR A 143 -17.24 -1.19 9.64
C THR A 143 -16.16 -1.79 8.73
N ASN A 144 -15.13 -0.99 8.43
CA ASN A 144 -14.03 -1.35 7.56
C ASN A 144 -12.80 -0.50 7.90
N ALA A 145 -11.65 -0.88 7.36
CA ALA A 145 -10.38 -0.19 7.58
C ALA A 145 -10.43 1.31 7.23
N SER A 146 -11.07 1.70 6.12
CA SER A 146 -11.07 3.10 5.68
C SER A 146 -11.80 4.06 6.63
N GLU A 147 -12.74 3.53 7.41
CA GLU A 147 -13.49 4.25 8.43
C GLU A 147 -12.80 4.25 9.81
N LEU A 148 -11.80 3.40 10.01
CA LEU A 148 -11.15 3.21 11.30
C LEU A 148 -10.39 4.48 11.70
N LYS A 149 -10.74 4.99 12.88
CA LYS A 149 -10.04 6.11 13.53
C LYS A 149 -9.80 5.77 14.98
N ILE A 150 -8.55 5.95 15.41
CA ILE A 150 -8.09 5.63 16.76
C ILE A 150 -7.54 6.90 17.42
N SER A 151 -8.07 7.22 18.59
CA SER A 151 -7.56 8.27 19.47
C SER A 151 -6.76 7.65 20.61
N GLY A 152 -5.44 7.84 20.58
CA GLY A 152 -4.53 7.36 21.62
C GLY A 152 -4.49 5.83 21.75
N THR A 153 -4.09 5.36 22.92
CA THR A 153 -4.01 3.92 23.22
C THR A 153 -5.41 3.31 23.26
N THR A 154 -5.63 2.26 22.48
CA THR A 154 -6.95 1.64 22.33
C THR A 154 -6.82 0.14 22.12
N LEU A 155 -7.66 -0.63 22.79
CA LEU A 155 -7.85 -2.06 22.54
C LEU A 155 -9.17 -2.27 21.77
N VAL A 156 -9.10 -2.98 20.65
CA VAL A 156 -10.29 -3.33 19.86
C VAL A 156 -10.42 -4.84 19.77
N HIS A 157 -11.60 -5.35 20.11
CA HIS A 157 -11.95 -6.75 19.97
C HIS A 157 -12.64 -6.96 18.63
N PHE A 158 -12.04 -7.80 17.79
CA PHE A 158 -12.61 -8.20 16.51
C PHE A 158 -13.16 -9.62 16.57
N LYS A 159 -14.33 -9.81 15.98
CA LYS A 159 -14.93 -11.12 15.75
C LYS A 159 -15.57 -11.17 14.37
N ASP A 160 -15.24 -12.19 13.61
CA ASP A 160 -15.69 -12.41 12.23
C ASP A 160 -15.51 -11.14 11.36
N GLY A 161 -14.36 -10.48 11.50
CA GLY A 161 -14.00 -9.25 10.76
C GLY A 161 -14.77 -8.00 11.19
N LYS A 162 -15.39 -7.98 12.39
CA LYS A 162 -16.17 -6.84 12.90
C LYS A 162 -15.73 -6.42 14.29
N ILE A 163 -15.85 -5.13 14.58
CA ILE A 163 -15.65 -4.60 15.92
C ILE A 163 -16.80 -5.07 16.82
N VAL A 164 -16.45 -5.78 17.91
CA VAL A 164 -17.39 -6.18 18.96
C VAL A 164 -17.26 -5.25 20.15
N GLU A 165 -16.03 -4.88 20.51
CA GLU A 165 -15.75 -3.98 21.64
C GLU A 165 -14.62 -3.02 21.27
N PHE A 166 -14.72 -1.80 21.80
CA PHE A 166 -13.78 -0.72 21.57
C PHE A 166 -13.46 -0.07 22.92
N ILE A 167 -12.27 -0.34 23.46
CA ILE A 167 -11.88 0.01 24.83
C ILE A 167 -10.75 1.04 24.78
N THR A 168 -10.98 2.23 25.33
CA THR A 168 -10.00 3.32 25.42
C THR A 168 -9.39 3.46 26.82
N ASP A 169 -10.09 2.98 27.84
CA ASP A 169 -9.71 3.17 29.24
C ASP A 169 -9.74 1.83 30.00
N ASN A 170 -8.95 1.74 31.07
CA ASN A 170 -8.88 0.56 31.94
C ASN A 170 -8.58 -0.76 31.19
N ILE A 171 -7.80 -0.69 30.11
CA ILE A 171 -7.45 -1.85 29.26
C ILE A 171 -6.83 -2.98 30.11
N SER A 172 -5.92 -2.66 31.03
CA SER A 172 -5.30 -3.63 31.94
C SER A 172 -6.32 -4.36 32.81
N GLU A 173 -7.36 -3.69 33.28
CA GLU A 173 -8.41 -4.32 34.08
C GLU A 173 -9.29 -5.23 33.21
N TYR A 174 -9.68 -4.75 32.03
CA TYR A 174 -10.48 -5.52 31.08
C TYR A 174 -9.79 -6.85 30.71
N LEU A 175 -8.49 -6.83 30.46
CA LEU A 175 -7.72 -8.02 30.09
C LEU A 175 -7.52 -9.04 31.24
N ASN A 176 -7.78 -8.64 32.49
CA ASN A 176 -7.63 -9.49 33.68
C ASN A 176 -8.97 -10.02 34.24
N LYS A 177 -10.10 -9.69 33.60
CA LYS A 177 -11.43 -10.24 33.95
C LYS A 177 -11.57 -11.69 33.49
#